data_AF-A0A2J8NKF5-F1
#
_entry.id   AF-A0A2J8NKF5-F1
#
_cell.length_a   1.000
_cell.length_b   1.000
_cell.length_c   1.000
_cell.angle_alpha   90.00
_cell.angle_beta   90.00
_cell.angle_gamma   90.00
#
_symmetry.space_group_name_H-M   'P 1'
#
loop_
_entity.id
_entity.type
_entity.pdbx_description
1 polymer ?
#
loop_
_entity_poly.entity_id
_entity_poly.type
_entity_poly.pdbx_seq_one_letter_code
_entity_poly.pdbx_strand_id
1 'polypeptide(L)'
;MGDSPGGAAILGLAGKLRRVWRESLPPIQALRSHFLGQPRLSGGSPDRHPSAPPVLQELKLPTFRAHSPLLKSRRFFVDILTLLSSHCQLCPAARHLAVYLLDHFMDRYNVTTSKQLYTVAVSCLLLASKFEDREDHVPKLEQINSTRILSSQNFTLTKKELLSTELLLLEAFSWNLCLPTPAHFLDYY
;
A
#
# COMPACT_ATOMS: atom_id res chain seq x y z
N MET A 1 27.36 15.87 -8.56
CA MET A 1 26.41 14.73 -8.59
C MET A 1 26.06 14.42 -7.15
N GLY A 2 24.84 14.77 -6.73
CA GLY A 2 24.45 14.75 -5.32
C GLY A 2 24.01 13.37 -4.87
N ASP A 3 24.71 12.82 -3.88
CA ASP A 3 24.20 11.77 -3.00
C ASP A 3 22.94 12.30 -2.30
N SER A 4 21.80 11.64 -2.51
CA SER A 4 20.57 11.93 -1.77
C SER A 4 20.52 11.04 -0.52
N PRO A 5 20.68 11.56 0.71
CA PRO A 5 20.75 10.76 1.94
C PRO A 5 19.37 10.27 2.44
N GLY A 6 18.29 10.50 1.68
CA GLY A 6 16.92 10.41 2.17
C GLY A 6 16.42 8.99 2.50
N GLY A 7 16.87 7.97 1.77
CA GLY A 7 16.31 6.61 1.90
C GLY A 7 16.63 5.91 3.23
N ALA A 8 17.85 6.08 3.74
CA ALA A 8 18.26 5.42 4.98
C ALA A 8 17.67 6.08 6.23
N ALA A 9 17.46 7.40 6.20
CA ALA A 9 16.86 8.15 7.32
C ALA A 9 15.38 7.81 7.53
N ILE A 10 14.63 7.61 6.43
CA ILE A 10 13.20 7.22 6.49
C ILE A 10 13.04 5.82 7.08
N LEU A 11 13.91 4.87 6.73
CA LEU A 11 13.89 3.51 7.29
C LEU A 11 14.26 3.48 8.79
N GLY A 12 15.20 4.32 9.22
CA GLY A 12 15.59 4.45 10.63
C GLY A 12 14.49 5.03 11.53
N LEU A 13 13.80 6.07 11.05
CA LEU A 13 12.64 6.66 11.75
C LEU A 13 11.44 5.71 11.78
N ALA A 14 11.20 4.98 10.69
CA ALA A 14 10.18 3.94 10.63
C ALA A 14 10.43 2.84 11.68
N GLY A 15 11.69 2.48 11.97
CA GLY A 15 12.01 1.48 13.00
C GLY A 15 11.69 1.93 14.44
N LYS A 16 11.89 3.20 14.76
CA LYS A 16 11.61 3.76 16.10
C LYS A 16 10.12 4.03 16.29
N LEU A 17 9.45 4.56 15.25
CA LEU A 17 8.00 4.68 15.19
C LEU A 17 7.33 3.29 15.25
N ARG A 18 7.81 2.29 14.50
CA ARG A 18 7.28 0.91 14.53
C ARG A 18 7.27 0.30 15.94
N ARG A 19 8.23 0.64 16.82
CA ARG A 19 8.23 0.19 18.22
C ARG A 19 7.18 0.91 19.06
N VAL A 20 7.20 2.24 19.07
CA VAL A 20 6.28 3.07 19.87
C VAL A 20 4.81 2.87 19.45
N TRP A 21 4.57 2.66 18.16
CA TRP A 21 3.22 2.45 17.60
C TRP A 21 2.70 1.01 17.78
N ARG A 22 3.57 0.00 17.87
CA ARG A 22 3.18 -1.40 18.19
C ARG A 22 2.57 -1.52 19.58
N GLU A 23 2.99 -0.65 20.50
CA GLU A 23 2.60 -0.69 21.90
C GLU A 23 1.36 0.17 22.22
N SER A 24 0.95 1.10 21.34
CA SER A 24 -0.02 2.17 21.66
C SER A 24 -1.45 2.04 21.08
N LEU A 25 -1.79 0.98 20.32
CA LEU A 25 -3.15 0.75 19.81
C LEU A 25 -3.73 -0.57 20.34
N PRO A 26 -5.08 -0.74 20.45
CA PRO A 26 -5.68 -2.04 20.74
C PRO A 26 -5.11 -3.08 19.76
N PRO A 27 -4.91 -4.33 20.21
CA PRO A 27 -3.90 -5.20 19.62
C PRO A 27 -4.15 -5.31 18.12
N ILE A 28 -3.17 -4.92 17.31
CA ILE A 28 -3.20 -5.02 15.84
C ILE A 28 -3.60 -6.44 15.39
N GLN A 29 -3.39 -7.44 16.25
CA GLN A 29 -3.93 -8.79 16.11
C GLN A 29 -5.45 -8.85 15.93
N ALA A 30 -6.23 -8.04 16.64
CA ALA A 30 -7.68 -7.93 16.49
C ALA A 30 -8.08 -7.31 15.13
N LEU A 31 -7.30 -6.34 14.65
CA LEU A 31 -7.44 -5.75 13.31
C LEU A 31 -7.06 -6.74 12.21
N ARG A 32 -6.01 -7.52 12.43
CA ARG A 32 -5.65 -8.66 11.58
C ARG A 32 -6.80 -9.67 11.54
N SER A 33 -7.40 -10.06 12.66
CA SER A 33 -8.55 -10.98 12.63
C SER A 33 -9.82 -10.37 11.99
N HIS A 34 -10.00 -9.05 12.06
CA HIS A 34 -11.18 -8.35 11.53
C HIS A 34 -11.08 -8.08 10.02
N PHE A 35 -9.88 -7.83 9.48
CA PHE A 35 -9.65 -7.57 8.05
C PHE A 35 -9.03 -8.74 7.29
N LEU A 36 -8.18 -9.54 7.94
CA LEU A 36 -7.53 -10.70 7.36
C LEU A 36 -8.33 -11.95 7.72
N GLY A 37 -9.19 -12.40 6.80
CA GLY A 37 -9.37 -13.84 6.65
C GLY A 37 -7.97 -14.47 6.48
N GLN A 38 -7.79 -15.71 6.98
CA GLN A 38 -6.48 -16.37 7.00
C GLN A 38 -5.70 -16.14 5.69
N PRO A 39 -4.39 -15.79 5.76
CA PRO A 39 -3.58 -15.63 4.56
C PRO A 39 -3.67 -16.90 3.73
N ARG A 40 -3.79 -16.78 2.39
CA ARG A 40 -3.81 -17.96 1.51
C ARG A 40 -2.46 -18.66 1.63
N LEU A 41 -2.42 -19.73 2.43
CA LEU A 41 -1.25 -20.59 2.56
C LEU A 41 -1.02 -21.28 1.21
N SER A 42 0.02 -20.84 0.50
CA SER A 42 0.56 -21.58 -0.64
C SER A 42 1.85 -22.24 -0.16
N GLY A 43 1.80 -23.57 -0.02
CA GLY A 43 2.94 -24.38 0.36
C GLY A 43 4.09 -24.22 -0.63
N GLY A 44 5.26 -23.89 -0.10
CA GLY A 44 6.52 -23.86 -0.84
C GLY A 44 7.67 -24.11 0.13
N SER A 45 8.31 -25.27 0.01
CA SER A 45 9.44 -25.72 0.81
C SER A 45 10.66 -24.79 0.65
N PRO A 46 11.51 -24.62 1.68
CA PRO A 46 12.75 -23.86 1.55
C PRO A 46 13.93 -24.79 1.28
N ASP A 47 14.49 -24.75 0.07
CA ASP A 47 15.82 -25.30 -0.20
C ASP A 47 16.90 -24.34 0.31
N ARG A 48 17.84 -24.87 1.10
CA ARG A 48 18.99 -24.17 1.67
C ARG A 48 20.26 -24.52 0.88
N HIS A 49 21.01 -23.53 0.41
CA HIS A 49 22.48 -23.61 0.23
C HIS A 49 23.13 -22.19 0.30
N PRO A 50 24.43 -22.06 0.67
CA PRO A 50 24.95 -20.86 1.34
C PRO A 50 25.70 -19.82 0.47
N SER A 51 25.61 -18.58 0.97
CA SER A 51 26.48 -17.39 0.94
C SER A 51 27.41 -17.09 -0.26
N ALA A 52 27.08 -16.01 -0.96
CA ALA A 52 27.96 -15.20 -1.83
C ALA A 52 28.08 -13.76 -1.24
N PRO A 53 29.15 -12.98 -1.56
CA PRO A 53 29.47 -11.69 -0.91
C PRO A 53 28.44 -10.59 -1.25
N PRO A 54 28.44 -9.42 -0.56
CA PRO A 54 27.35 -8.44 -0.64
C PRO A 54 27.45 -7.63 -1.93
N VAL A 55 27.08 -8.26 -3.05
CA VAL A 55 26.50 -7.56 -4.20
C VAL A 55 25.21 -6.93 -3.66
N LEU A 56 24.93 -5.66 -3.99
CA LEU A 56 23.63 -5.03 -3.70
C LEU A 56 22.54 -5.97 -4.19
N GLN A 57 22.00 -6.76 -3.25
CA GLN A 57 21.13 -7.86 -3.57
C GLN A 57 19.85 -7.19 -4.03
N GLU A 58 19.58 -7.25 -5.33
CA GLU A 58 18.37 -6.68 -5.90
C GLU A 58 17.20 -7.21 -5.08
N LEU A 59 16.54 -6.32 -4.34
CA LEU A 59 15.47 -6.68 -3.44
C LEU A 59 14.38 -7.31 -4.32
N LYS A 60 14.23 -8.63 -4.21
CA LYS A 60 13.22 -9.35 -4.98
C LYS A 60 11.87 -8.76 -4.62
N LEU A 61 11.25 -8.10 -5.60
CA LEU A 61 9.91 -7.58 -5.46
C LEU A 61 8.97 -8.73 -5.06
N PRO A 62 8.00 -8.49 -4.16
CA PRO A 62 6.94 -9.44 -3.89
C PRO A 62 6.38 -9.99 -5.20
N THR A 63 6.39 -11.32 -5.36
CA THR A 63 5.86 -11.94 -6.57
C THR A 63 4.35 -11.81 -6.58
N PHE A 64 3.81 -11.08 -7.56
CA PHE A 64 2.38 -11.08 -7.84
C PHE A 64 2.00 -12.41 -8.49
N ARG A 65 1.15 -13.21 -7.83
CA ARG A 65 0.77 -14.54 -8.31
C ARG A 65 -0.57 -14.57 -9.03
N ALA A 66 -1.31 -13.47 -9.04
CA ALA A 66 -2.61 -13.33 -9.71
C ALA A 66 -3.63 -14.42 -9.31
N HIS A 67 -3.56 -14.91 -8.08
CA HIS A 67 -4.42 -16.02 -7.60
C HIS A 67 -5.75 -15.53 -7.00
N SER A 68 -5.92 -14.22 -6.84
CA SER A 68 -7.11 -13.68 -6.20
C SER A 68 -8.35 -13.75 -7.09
N PRO A 69 -9.49 -14.30 -6.62
CA PRO A 69 -10.77 -14.20 -7.33
C PRO A 69 -11.25 -12.74 -7.44
N LEU A 70 -10.65 -11.82 -6.66
CA LEU A 70 -10.93 -10.39 -6.70
C LEU A 70 -10.34 -9.70 -7.95
N LEU A 71 -9.62 -10.40 -8.83
CA LEU A 71 -9.17 -9.84 -10.10
C LEU A 71 -10.33 -9.36 -10.99
N LYS A 72 -11.52 -9.93 -10.84
CA LYS A 72 -12.73 -9.44 -11.53
C LYS A 72 -13.12 -8.02 -11.10
N SER A 73 -12.85 -7.63 -9.85
CA SER A 73 -13.08 -6.27 -9.35
C SER A 73 -11.86 -5.36 -9.47
N ARG A 74 -10.67 -5.92 -9.79
CA ARG A 74 -9.43 -5.14 -9.97
C ARG A 74 -9.61 -3.98 -10.93
N ARG A 75 -10.16 -4.22 -12.12
CA ARG A 75 -10.36 -3.15 -13.13
C ARG A 75 -11.16 -1.99 -12.56
N PHE A 76 -12.28 -2.32 -11.91
CA PHE A 76 -13.14 -1.33 -11.25
C PHE A 76 -12.38 -0.51 -10.19
N PHE A 77 -11.60 -1.14 -9.31
CA PHE A 77 -10.85 -0.40 -8.29
C PHE A 77 -9.66 0.38 -8.85
N VAL A 78 -8.99 -0.11 -9.89
CA VAL A 78 -7.96 0.62 -10.61
C VAL A 78 -8.55 1.87 -11.28
N ASP A 79 -9.75 1.78 -11.84
CA ASP A 79 -10.46 2.94 -12.41
C ASP A 79 -10.81 3.96 -11.31
N ILE A 80 -11.30 3.50 -10.15
CA ILE A 80 -11.57 4.38 -8.99
C ILE A 80 -10.28 5.08 -8.51
N LEU A 81 -9.17 4.33 -8.36
CA LEU A 81 -7.88 4.89 -7.99
C LEU A 81 -7.39 5.93 -9.00
N THR A 82 -7.56 5.65 -10.29
CA THR A 82 -7.18 6.56 -11.37
C THR A 82 -8.01 7.84 -11.32
N LEU A 83 -9.33 7.73 -11.18
CA LEU A 83 -10.23 8.88 -11.06
C LEU A 83 -9.92 9.74 -9.83
N LEU A 84 -9.73 9.11 -8.66
CA LEU A 84 -9.38 9.82 -7.42
C LEU A 84 -8.02 10.50 -7.51
N SER A 85 -7.03 9.80 -8.06
CA SER A 85 -5.69 10.34 -8.29
C SER A 85 -5.71 11.56 -9.19
N SER A 86 -6.44 11.50 -10.32
CA SER A 86 -6.58 12.63 -11.24
C SER A 86 -7.33 13.80 -10.59
N HIS A 87 -8.40 13.53 -9.84
CA HIS A 87 -9.14 14.56 -9.12
C HIS A 87 -8.27 15.27 -8.06
N CYS A 88 -7.39 14.53 -7.39
CA CYS A 88 -6.47 15.08 -6.39
C CYS A 88 -5.15 15.59 -6.99
N GLN A 89 -4.97 15.51 -8.33
CA GLN A 89 -3.77 15.93 -9.03
C GLN A 89 -2.49 15.27 -8.50
N LEU A 90 -2.58 14.00 -8.12
CA LEU A 90 -1.44 13.22 -7.64
C LEU A 90 -0.49 12.85 -8.78
N CYS A 91 0.79 12.69 -8.46
CA CYS A 91 1.80 12.30 -9.44
C CYS A 91 1.56 10.86 -9.97
N PRO A 92 2.08 10.54 -11.18
CA PRO A 92 1.96 9.18 -11.74
C PRO A 92 2.60 8.10 -10.85
N ALA A 93 3.71 8.41 -10.19
CA ALA A 93 4.40 7.48 -9.29
C ALA A 93 3.49 7.06 -8.12
N ALA A 94 2.84 8.01 -7.45
CA ALA A 94 1.86 7.74 -6.38
C ALA A 94 0.71 6.85 -6.87
N ARG A 95 0.15 7.13 -8.05
CA ARG A 95 -0.93 6.32 -8.64
C ARG A 95 -0.48 4.88 -8.89
N HIS A 96 0.70 4.71 -9.48
CA HIS A 96 1.23 3.40 -9.83
C HIS A 96 1.59 2.61 -8.57
N LEU A 97 2.16 3.27 -7.55
CA LEU A 97 2.43 2.65 -6.26
C LEU A 97 1.12 2.23 -5.57
N ALA A 98 0.07 3.06 -5.60
CA ALA A 98 -1.22 2.69 -5.04
C ALA A 98 -1.83 1.43 -5.69
N VAL A 99 -1.75 1.33 -7.02
CA VAL A 99 -2.20 0.14 -7.77
C VAL A 99 -1.36 -1.08 -7.40
N TYR A 100 -0.03 -0.94 -7.33
CA TYR A 100 0.88 -2.00 -6.92
C TYR A 100 0.51 -2.54 -5.51
N LEU A 101 0.32 -1.63 -4.55
CA LEU A 101 -0.04 -1.98 -3.17
C LEU A 101 -1.38 -2.71 -3.12
N LEU A 102 -2.38 -2.20 -3.83
CA LEU A 102 -3.71 -2.82 -3.90
C LEU A 102 -3.64 -4.24 -4.47
N ASP A 103 -2.98 -4.42 -5.62
CA ASP A 103 -2.88 -5.71 -6.31
C ASP A 103 -2.23 -6.77 -5.42
N HIS A 104 -1.09 -6.45 -4.80
CA HIS A 104 -0.36 -7.39 -3.95
C HIS A 104 -1.08 -7.67 -2.63
N PHE A 105 -1.82 -6.70 -2.09
CA PHE A 105 -2.64 -6.92 -0.91
C PHE A 105 -3.81 -7.85 -1.22
N MET A 106 -4.52 -7.63 -2.33
CA MET A 106 -5.63 -8.48 -2.78
C MET A 106 -5.20 -9.90 -3.15
N ASP A 107 -3.95 -10.08 -3.60
CA ASP A 107 -3.38 -11.39 -3.92
C ASP A 107 -3.12 -12.21 -2.64
N ARG A 108 -2.57 -11.58 -1.60
CA ARG A 108 -2.16 -12.24 -0.35
C ARG A 108 -3.30 -12.44 0.66
N TYR A 109 -4.29 -11.55 0.65
CA TYR A 109 -5.34 -11.51 1.67
C TYR A 109 -6.73 -11.68 1.08
N ASN A 110 -7.65 -12.21 1.89
CA ASN A 110 -9.04 -12.35 1.51
C ASN A 110 -9.86 -11.17 2.04
N VAL A 111 -10.19 -10.22 1.17
CA VAL A 111 -11.08 -9.09 1.50
C VAL A 111 -12.52 -9.52 1.24
N THR A 112 -13.33 -9.58 2.29
CA THR A 112 -14.65 -10.24 2.23
C THR A 112 -15.78 -9.29 1.87
N THR A 113 -15.65 -7.98 2.14
CA THR A 113 -16.71 -7.01 1.89
C THR A 113 -16.29 -5.93 0.90
N SER A 114 -17.23 -5.43 0.11
CA SER A 114 -17.00 -4.31 -0.82
C SER A 114 -16.51 -3.06 -0.09
N LYS A 115 -17.11 -2.73 1.07
CA LYS A 115 -16.69 -1.60 1.91
C LYS A 115 -15.22 -1.72 2.31
N GLN A 116 -14.77 -2.88 2.80
CA GLN A 116 -13.36 -3.09 3.15
C GLN A 116 -12.45 -2.92 1.95
N LEU A 117 -12.87 -3.37 0.75
CA LEU A 117 -12.07 -3.23 -0.45
C LEU A 117 -11.93 -1.76 -0.90
N TYR A 118 -12.98 -0.95 -0.77
CA TYR A 118 -12.90 0.50 -0.94
C TYR A 118 -11.97 1.14 0.09
N THR A 119 -12.10 0.77 1.36
CA THR A 119 -11.20 1.24 2.43
C THR A 119 -9.75 0.92 2.09
N VAL A 120 -9.44 -0.32 1.69
CA VAL A 120 -8.09 -0.73 1.26
C VAL A 120 -7.60 0.08 0.07
N ALA A 121 -8.41 0.22 -0.99
CA ALA A 121 -8.01 0.97 -2.18
C ALA A 121 -7.71 2.44 -1.84
N VAL A 122 -8.60 3.13 -1.13
CA VAL A 122 -8.40 4.53 -0.73
C VAL A 122 -7.18 4.67 0.18
N SER A 123 -6.98 3.74 1.13
CA SER A 123 -5.78 3.72 1.98
C SER A 123 -4.50 3.50 1.19
N CYS A 124 -4.49 2.63 0.16
CA CYS A 124 -3.33 2.47 -0.73
C CYS A 124 -3.00 3.78 -1.44
N LEU A 125 -4.01 4.53 -1.91
CA LEU A 125 -3.79 5.82 -2.58
C LEU A 125 -3.20 6.87 -1.65
N LEU A 126 -3.77 7.00 -0.45
CA LEU A 126 -3.31 7.98 0.55
C LEU A 126 -1.92 7.64 1.10
N LEU A 127 -1.62 6.35 1.26
CA LEU A 127 -0.30 5.92 1.68
C LEU A 127 0.75 6.17 0.59
N ALA A 128 0.40 5.90 -0.67
CA ALA A 128 1.28 6.15 -1.80
C ALA A 128 1.53 7.64 -2.05
N SER A 129 0.51 8.50 -1.92
CA SER A 129 0.70 9.95 -2.04
C SER A 129 1.58 10.51 -0.92
N LYS A 130 1.42 10.04 0.33
CA LYS A 130 2.34 10.40 1.42
C LYS A 130 3.80 10.00 1.16
N PHE A 131 4.02 8.99 0.32
CA PHE A 131 5.35 8.46 0.03
C PHE A 131 6.00 9.13 -1.20
N GLU A 132 5.25 9.34 -2.27
CA GLU A 132 5.76 9.80 -3.57
C GLU A 132 5.52 11.30 -3.84
N ASP A 133 4.46 11.88 -3.27
CA ASP A 133 4.10 13.28 -3.51
C ASP A 133 4.66 14.21 -2.42
N ARG A 134 4.67 15.50 -2.75
CA ARG A 134 5.02 16.55 -1.78
C ARG A 134 3.93 16.67 -0.72
N GLU A 135 4.31 17.00 0.51
CA GLU A 135 3.40 17.07 1.66
C GLU A 135 2.17 17.97 1.42
N ASP A 136 2.34 19.07 0.68
CA ASP A 136 1.28 20.02 0.32
C ASP A 136 0.28 19.47 -0.71
N HIS A 137 0.67 18.45 -1.47
CA HIS A 137 -0.17 17.78 -2.46
C HIS A 137 -0.91 16.54 -1.92
N VAL A 138 -0.58 16.08 -0.71
CA VAL A 138 -1.21 14.91 -0.11
C VAL A 138 -2.68 15.21 0.25
N PRO A 139 -3.67 14.54 -0.38
CA PRO A 139 -5.08 14.83 -0.14
C PRO A 139 -5.47 14.41 1.28
N LYS A 140 -6.28 15.25 1.92
CA LYS A 140 -6.84 14.97 3.25
C LYS A 140 -8.02 14.00 3.12
N LEU A 141 -8.30 13.26 4.19
CA LEU A 141 -9.45 12.35 4.24
C LEU A 141 -10.78 13.04 3.87
N GLU A 142 -10.97 14.27 4.34
CA GLU A 142 -12.18 15.05 4.07
C GLU A 142 -12.33 15.36 2.58
N GLN A 143 -11.23 15.70 1.90
CA GLN A 143 -11.21 15.90 0.46
C GLN A 143 -11.59 14.62 -0.29
N ILE A 144 -11.05 13.47 0.13
CA ILE A 144 -11.39 12.17 -0.47
C ILE A 144 -12.88 11.85 -0.29
N ASN A 145 -13.41 11.96 0.93
CA ASN A 145 -14.82 11.69 1.22
C ASN A 145 -15.78 12.65 0.51
N SER A 146 -15.34 13.88 0.22
CA SER A 146 -16.14 14.86 -0.52
C SER A 146 -16.25 14.58 -2.02
N THR A 147 -15.44 13.64 -2.56
CA THR A 147 -15.45 13.34 -3.99
C THR A 147 -16.76 12.69 -4.42
N ARG A 148 -17.29 13.12 -5.58
CA ARG A 148 -18.47 12.51 -6.19
C ARG A 148 -18.27 11.02 -6.51
N ILE A 149 -17.01 10.63 -6.72
CA ILE A 149 -16.60 9.25 -7.01
C ILE A 149 -17.03 8.33 -5.86
N LEU A 150 -16.71 8.69 -4.61
CA LEU A 150 -17.07 7.88 -3.44
C LEU A 150 -18.52 8.05 -3.02
N SER A 151 -19.09 9.25 -3.17
CA SER A 151 -20.50 9.47 -2.83
C SER A 151 -21.46 8.67 -3.72
N SER A 152 -21.10 8.46 -5.01
CA SER A 152 -21.86 7.59 -5.92
C SER A 152 -21.93 6.13 -5.46
N GLN A 153 -21.01 5.71 -4.58
CA GLN A 153 -20.88 4.36 -4.07
C GLN A 153 -21.43 4.23 -2.64
N ASN A 154 -22.06 5.28 -2.10
CA ASN A 154 -22.49 5.39 -0.70
C ASN A 154 -21.37 5.02 0.30
N PHE A 155 -20.12 5.35 -0.07
CA PHE A 155 -18.95 5.02 0.72
C PHE A 155 -18.40 6.28 1.40
N THR A 156 -18.20 6.18 2.72
CA THR A 156 -17.54 7.20 3.53
C THR A 156 -16.49 6.52 4.40
N LEU A 157 -15.27 7.05 4.37
CA LEU A 157 -14.16 6.51 5.14
C LEU A 157 -13.96 7.31 6.44
N THR A 158 -13.93 6.65 7.59
CA THR A 158 -13.63 7.31 8.86
C THR A 158 -12.12 7.42 9.11
N LYS A 159 -11.69 8.38 9.94
CA LYS A 159 -10.27 8.53 10.35
C LYS A 159 -9.72 7.25 10.99
N LYS A 160 -10.55 6.57 11.79
CA LYS A 160 -10.19 5.32 12.47
C LYS A 160 -9.97 4.17 11.48
N GLU A 161 -10.89 4.00 10.52
CA GLU A 161 -10.76 2.99 9.48
C GLU A 161 -9.51 3.24 8.64
N LEU A 162 -9.32 4.49 8.18
CA LEU A 162 -8.13 4.89 7.40
C LEU A 162 -6.83 4.53 8.13
N LEU A 163 -6.66 5.01 9.37
CA LEU A 163 -5.44 4.76 10.14
C LEU A 163 -5.19 3.26 10.34
N SER A 164 -6.25 2.52 10.66
CA SER A 164 -6.16 1.09 10.91
C SER A 164 -5.73 0.30 9.67
N THR A 165 -6.23 0.70 8.49
CA THR A 165 -5.91 0.05 7.23
C THR A 165 -4.55 0.47 6.68
N GLU A 166 -4.12 1.73 6.86
CA GLU A 166 -2.76 2.17 6.53
C GLU A 166 -1.71 1.38 7.33
N LEU A 167 -1.93 1.18 8.64
CA LEU A 167 -1.05 0.37 9.47
C LEU A 167 -1.00 -1.09 9.00
N LEU A 168 -2.16 -1.67 8.66
CA LEU A 168 -2.23 -3.03 8.13
C LEU A 168 -1.46 -3.18 6.81
N LEU A 169 -1.60 -2.21 5.90
CA LEU A 169 -0.86 -2.17 4.64
C LEU A 169 0.65 -2.06 4.91
N LEU A 170 1.07 -1.11 5.75
CA LEU A 170 2.47 -0.96 6.13
C LEU A 170 3.05 -2.27 6.70
N GLU A 171 2.33 -2.97 7.58
CA GLU A 171 2.76 -4.28 8.04
C GLU A 171 2.85 -5.33 6.93
N ALA A 172 1.85 -5.40 6.05
CA ALA A 172 1.80 -6.35 4.94
C ALA A 172 2.98 -6.18 3.96
N PHE A 173 3.48 -4.96 3.81
CA PHE A 173 4.66 -4.63 3.00
C PHE A 173 5.95 -4.53 3.82
N SER A 174 5.95 -4.98 5.07
CA SER A 174 7.11 -4.87 5.98
C SER A 174 7.65 -3.44 6.09
N TRP A 175 6.78 -2.44 5.89
CA TRP A 175 7.05 -1.00 5.81
C TRP A 175 8.03 -0.61 4.70
N ASN A 176 8.23 -1.48 3.73
CA ASN A 176 8.99 -1.18 2.53
C ASN A 176 8.03 -0.72 1.43
N LEU A 177 7.91 0.60 1.27
CA LEU A 177 7.17 1.23 0.17
C LEU A 177 8.10 1.72 -0.95
N CYS A 178 9.42 1.59 -0.79
CA CYS A 178 10.44 1.92 -1.80
C CYS A 178 10.41 0.88 -2.93
N LEU A 179 9.31 0.85 -3.68
CA LEU A 179 9.01 -0.17 -4.67
C LEU A 179 9.07 0.50 -6.05
N PRO A 180 10.12 0.26 -6.85
CA PRO A 180 10.23 0.88 -8.16
C PRO A 180 9.04 0.44 -9.02
N THR A 181 8.21 1.40 -9.41
CA THR A 181 7.17 1.22 -10.41
C THR A 181 7.69 1.69 -11.78
N PRO A 182 7.14 1.19 -12.91
CA PRO A 182 7.57 1.65 -14.23
C PRO A 182 7.53 3.18 -14.41
N ALA A 183 6.64 3.88 -13.69
CA ALA A 183 6.56 5.33 -13.71
C ALA A 183 7.87 6.02 -13.30
N HIS A 184 8.67 5.41 -12.41
CA HIS A 184 9.95 5.95 -11.98
C HIS A 184 11.01 5.98 -13.09
N PHE A 185 10.82 5.20 -14.15
CA PHE A 185 11.75 5.12 -15.27
C PHE A 185 11.29 5.96 -16.46
N LEU A 186 10.06 6.49 -16.46
CA LEU A 186 9.53 7.27 -17.58
C LEU A 186 10.24 8.61 -17.74
N ASP A 187 10.68 9.25 -16.66
CA ASP A 187 11.41 10.53 -16.73
C ASP A 187 12.88 10.36 -17.19
N TYR A 188 13.35 9.12 -17.35
CA TYR A 188 14.72 8.80 -17.74
C TYR A 188 14.90 8.64 -19.27
N TYR A 189 13.79 8.53 -20.01
CA TYR A 189 13.76 8.33 -21.47
C TYR A 189 13.02 9.47 -22.16
#